data_AF-A0A3N5FNQ4-F1
#
_entry.id   AF-A0A3N5FNQ4-F1
#
_cell.length_a   1.000
_cell.length_b   1.000
_cell.length_c   1.000
_cell.angle_alpha   90.00
_cell.angle_beta   90.00
_cell.angle_gamma   90.00
#
_symmetry.space_group_name_H-M   'P 1'
#
loop_
_entity.id
_entity.type
_entity.pdbx_description
1 polymer ?
#
loop_
_entity_poly.entity_id
_entity_poly.type
_entity_poly.pdbx_seq_one_letter_code
_entity_poly.pdbx_strand_id
1 'polypeptide(L)'
;ERELDVLAGVLRRIGGESFTSPRLRSLQDSLRDASAHVEQLAKLIQRLQSVRNELVRPIAGIILWKAHCAFALENWRAKWGKVVPQWLAAVGEVEALGALAVYSYENPDDPFPEIREEGAHFEGEQLGHPLLPRRSCVRNDVRLGVAPKVLIVSGSNMSGKSTLLRTVGVNAVLALAGAPVRARRLAISPLAIGATIRVQDSLQAGMSRFYAEISRIKQLMETASGARPLLFLLEEVLAGTNSQDRKAGAEILIREFVAKSAIGLVTTHDLALAGAVDVLGPAAANVHFEDQLVDGKLSFDYILRPGVVTKSNALALMRAIGLLDGNGPAKPSST
;
A
#
# COMPACT_ATOMS: atom_id res chain seq x y z
N GLU A 1 -1.90 3.11 -35.71
CA GLU A 1 -3.29 3.22 -36.22
C GLU A 1 -4.25 2.60 -35.22
N ARG A 2 -4.18 1.29 -34.97
CA ARG A 2 -5.00 0.60 -33.96
C ARG A 2 -5.08 1.30 -32.59
N GLU A 3 -3.97 1.84 -32.09
CA GLU A 3 -3.94 2.55 -30.79
C GLU A 3 -4.73 3.86 -30.79
N LEU A 4 -4.68 4.63 -31.90
CA LEU A 4 -5.42 5.89 -32.01
C LEU A 4 -6.92 5.65 -32.16
N ASP A 5 -7.30 4.58 -32.86
CA ASP A 5 -8.70 4.17 -32.99
C ASP A 5 -9.28 3.73 -31.63
N VAL A 6 -8.49 2.99 -30.84
CA VAL A 6 -8.86 2.63 -29.46
C VAL A 6 -9.01 3.87 -28.60
N LEU A 7 -8.03 4.78 -28.61
CA LEU A 7 -8.10 6.02 -27.83
C LEU A 7 -9.32 6.88 -28.21
N ALA A 8 -9.57 7.06 -29.52
CA ALA A 8 -10.76 7.77 -30.00
C ALA A 8 -12.06 7.10 -29.56
N GLY A 9 -12.11 5.76 -29.57
CA GLY A 9 -13.23 4.97 -29.07
C GLY A 9 -13.50 5.19 -27.58
N VAL A 10 -12.45 5.16 -26.75
CA VAL A 10 -12.54 5.43 -25.30
C VAL A 10 -13.02 6.85 -25.05
N LEU A 11 -12.42 7.85 -25.72
CA LEU A 11 -12.83 9.25 -25.58
C LEU A 11 -14.28 9.47 -25.96
N ARG A 12 -14.74 8.85 -27.06
CA ARG A 12 -16.14 8.91 -27.50
C ARG A 12 -17.07 8.27 -26.47
N ARG A 13 -16.67 7.14 -25.88
CA ARG A 13 -17.44 6.49 -24.82
C ARG A 13 -17.59 7.42 -23.62
N ILE A 14 -16.48 7.96 -23.10
CA ILE A 14 -16.50 8.90 -21.97
C ILE A 14 -17.36 10.13 -22.28
N GLY A 15 -17.23 10.71 -23.48
CA GLY A 15 -18.01 11.88 -23.90
C GLY A 15 -19.52 11.61 -24.06
N GLY A 16 -19.92 10.35 -24.27
CA GLY A 16 -21.32 9.95 -24.42
C GLY A 16 -22.02 9.53 -23.12
N GLU A 17 -21.28 9.33 -22.04
CA GLU A 17 -21.84 8.93 -20.74
C GLU A 17 -22.43 10.13 -19.97
N SER A 18 -23.43 9.87 -19.13
CA SER A 18 -24.03 10.89 -18.29
C SER A 18 -23.53 10.76 -16.84
N PHE A 19 -22.60 11.62 -16.44
CA PHE A 19 -22.07 11.62 -15.08
C PHE A 19 -22.84 12.56 -14.13
N THR A 20 -23.02 12.13 -12.88
CA THR A 20 -23.61 12.95 -11.81
C THR A 20 -22.56 13.57 -10.89
N SER A 21 -21.43 12.88 -10.69
CA SER A 21 -20.33 13.36 -9.85
C SER A 21 -19.65 14.61 -10.45
N PRO A 22 -19.43 15.68 -9.65
CA PRO A 22 -18.70 16.87 -10.11
C PRO A 22 -17.31 16.56 -10.67
N ARG A 23 -16.58 15.60 -10.08
CA ARG A 23 -15.23 15.23 -10.53
C ARG A 23 -15.25 14.60 -11.92
N LEU A 24 -16.18 13.66 -12.16
CA LEU A 24 -16.32 12.99 -13.45
C LEU A 24 -16.81 13.94 -14.54
N ARG A 25 -17.69 14.89 -14.21
CA ARG A 25 -18.07 15.97 -15.14
C ARG A 25 -16.89 16.85 -15.52
N SER A 26 -16.08 17.27 -14.55
CA SER A 26 -14.87 18.05 -14.82
C SER A 26 -13.88 17.31 -15.72
N LEU A 27 -13.71 16.00 -15.53
CA LEU A 27 -12.88 15.17 -16.42
C LEU A 27 -13.49 15.09 -17.83
N GLN A 28 -14.80 14.83 -17.92
CA GLN A 28 -15.52 14.77 -19.20
C GLN A 28 -15.42 16.10 -19.97
N ASP A 29 -15.61 17.23 -19.29
CA ASP A 29 -15.50 18.57 -19.89
C ASP A 29 -14.09 18.84 -20.43
N SER A 30 -13.05 18.37 -19.73
CA SER A 30 -11.66 18.49 -20.19
C SER A 30 -11.35 17.68 -21.46
N LEU A 31 -12.20 16.70 -21.78
CA LEU A 31 -12.10 15.81 -22.94
C LEU A 31 -13.01 16.23 -24.10
N ARG A 32 -13.66 17.40 -24.00
CA ARG A 32 -14.55 17.91 -25.03
C ARG A 32 -13.86 17.96 -26.40
N ASP A 33 -14.51 17.40 -27.40
CA ASP A 33 -14.03 17.30 -28.80
C ASP A 33 -12.71 16.52 -29.00
N ALA A 34 -12.11 15.96 -27.94
CA ALA A 34 -10.83 15.24 -28.00
C ALA A 34 -10.90 14.04 -28.96
N SER A 35 -12.00 13.29 -28.96
CA SER A 35 -12.19 12.14 -29.86
C SER A 35 -12.10 12.56 -31.33
N ALA A 36 -12.73 13.68 -31.70
CA ALA A 36 -12.72 14.18 -33.08
C ALA A 36 -11.30 14.59 -33.53
N HIS A 37 -10.52 15.19 -32.62
CA HIS A 37 -9.14 15.59 -32.92
C HIS A 37 -8.19 14.40 -33.00
N VAL A 38 -8.38 13.36 -32.19
CA VAL A 38 -7.63 12.09 -32.28
C VAL A 38 -7.98 11.35 -33.58
N GLU A 39 -9.25 11.30 -33.97
CA GLU A 39 -9.66 10.75 -35.27
C GLU A 39 -9.08 11.52 -36.46
N GLN A 40 -8.99 12.85 -36.35
CA GLN A 40 -8.33 13.68 -37.35
C GLN A 40 -6.85 13.29 -37.49
N LEU A 41 -6.14 13.07 -36.38
CA LEU A 41 -4.76 12.60 -36.39
C LEU A 41 -4.64 11.23 -37.05
N ALA A 42 -5.50 10.28 -36.69
CA ALA A 42 -5.52 8.95 -37.29
C ALA A 42 -5.68 9.01 -38.83
N LYS A 43 -6.62 9.84 -39.32
CA LYS A 43 -6.83 10.08 -40.76
C LYS A 43 -5.60 10.71 -41.43
N LEU A 44 -4.90 11.64 -40.78
CA LEU A 44 -3.67 12.24 -41.32
C LEU A 44 -2.54 11.22 -41.44
N ILE A 45 -2.38 10.35 -40.44
CA ILE A 45 -1.39 9.26 -40.48
C ILE A 45 -1.72 8.27 -41.59
N GLN A 46 -2.99 7.88 -41.72
CA GLN A 46 -3.45 6.98 -42.79
C GLN A 46 -3.17 7.57 -44.19
N ARG A 47 -3.41 8.88 -44.37
CA ARG A 47 -3.08 9.60 -45.62
C ARG A 47 -1.59 9.67 -45.89
N LEU A 48 -0.74 9.76 -44.87
CA LEU A 48 0.70 9.71 -45.04
C LEU A 48 1.18 8.30 -45.44
N GLN A 49 0.56 7.27 -44.85
CA GLN A 49 0.88 5.88 -45.13
C GLN A 49 0.38 5.42 -46.50
N SER A 50 -0.64 6.06 -47.09
CA SER A 50 -1.16 5.72 -48.43
C SER A 50 -0.10 5.79 -49.53
N VAL A 51 0.97 6.55 -49.32
CA VAL A 51 2.13 6.63 -50.25
C VAL A 51 2.91 5.31 -50.34
N ARG A 52 2.68 4.38 -49.41
CA ARG A 52 3.22 3.01 -49.47
C ARG A 52 2.51 2.14 -50.50
N ASN A 53 1.33 2.53 -50.97
CA ASN A 53 0.62 1.81 -52.02
C ASN A 53 1.30 2.06 -53.37
N GLU A 54 1.68 0.98 -54.07
CA GLU A 54 2.43 1.05 -55.34
C GLU A 54 1.69 1.82 -56.43
N LEU A 55 0.36 1.76 -56.45
CA LEU A 55 -0.47 2.49 -57.42
C LEU A 55 -0.50 4.00 -57.13
N VAL A 56 -0.44 4.40 -55.86
CA VAL A 56 -0.56 5.81 -55.42
C VAL A 56 0.80 6.52 -55.45
N ARG A 57 1.89 5.77 -55.25
CA ARG A 57 3.25 6.28 -55.12
C ARG A 57 3.73 7.21 -56.26
N PRO A 58 3.55 6.91 -57.57
CA PRO A 58 4.04 7.80 -58.62
C PRO A 58 3.30 9.14 -58.64
N ILE A 59 1.97 9.11 -58.46
CA ILE A 59 1.13 10.31 -58.40
C ILE A 59 1.47 11.14 -57.15
N ALA A 60 1.63 10.47 -56.00
CA ALA A 60 2.00 11.10 -54.74
C ALA A 60 3.35 11.82 -54.80
N GLY A 61 4.29 11.34 -55.63
CA GLY A 61 5.56 12.00 -55.88
C GLY A 61 5.40 13.32 -56.64
N ILE A 62 4.61 13.30 -57.72
CA ILE A 62 4.38 14.48 -58.58
C ILE A 62 3.72 15.62 -57.79
N ILE A 63 2.71 15.31 -56.98
CA ILE A 63 1.97 16.31 -56.21
C ILE A 63 2.61 16.64 -54.86
N LEU A 64 3.81 16.14 -54.58
CA LEU A 64 4.49 16.31 -53.28
C LEU A 64 3.59 15.92 -52.08
N TRP A 65 2.80 14.85 -52.22
CA TRP A 65 1.77 14.47 -51.25
C TRP A 65 2.31 14.30 -49.83
N LYS A 66 3.53 13.75 -49.69
CA LYS A 66 4.21 13.62 -48.40
C LYS A 66 4.43 14.97 -47.71
N ALA A 67 4.81 16.01 -48.46
CA ALA A 67 5.01 17.34 -47.92
C ALA A 67 3.69 17.94 -47.44
N HIS A 68 2.61 17.81 -48.22
CA HIS A 68 1.27 18.23 -47.80
C HIS A 68 0.81 17.53 -46.52
N CYS A 69 1.00 16.21 -46.42
CA CYS A 69 0.68 15.46 -45.21
C CYS A 69 1.54 15.90 -44.02
N ALA A 70 2.84 16.16 -44.23
CA ALA A 70 3.73 16.63 -43.19
C ALA A 70 3.32 18.01 -42.65
N PHE A 71 3.00 18.97 -43.52
CA PHE A 71 2.49 20.28 -43.09
C PHE A 71 1.15 20.17 -42.37
N ALA A 72 0.23 19.31 -42.84
CA ALA A 72 -1.04 19.09 -42.16
C ALA A 72 -0.85 18.47 -40.77
N LEU A 73 0.08 17.52 -40.63
CA LEU A 73 0.43 16.91 -39.35
C LEU A 73 1.09 17.93 -38.40
N GLU A 74 1.97 18.78 -38.94
CA GLU A 74 2.64 19.82 -38.16
C GLU A 74 1.65 20.89 -37.68
N ASN A 75 0.69 21.28 -38.52
CA ASN A 75 -0.40 22.17 -38.13
C ASN A 75 -1.30 21.54 -37.05
N TRP A 76 -1.61 20.25 -37.17
CA TRP A 76 -2.34 19.53 -36.14
C TRP A 76 -1.54 19.50 -34.82
N ARG A 77 -0.25 19.19 -34.88
CA ARG A 77 0.65 19.15 -33.72
C ARG A 77 0.76 20.52 -33.04
N ALA A 78 0.90 21.59 -33.82
CA ALA A 78 0.98 22.95 -33.31
C ALA A 78 -0.31 23.37 -32.59
N LYS A 79 -1.48 22.95 -33.10
CA LYS A 79 -2.78 23.30 -32.53
C LYS A 79 -3.15 22.46 -31.31
N TRP A 80 -2.95 21.14 -31.38
CA TRP A 80 -3.49 20.19 -30.38
C TRP A 80 -2.43 19.44 -29.58
N GLY A 81 -1.19 19.35 -30.08
CA GLY A 81 -0.15 18.52 -29.47
C GLY A 81 0.16 18.86 -28.02
N LYS A 82 -0.02 20.13 -27.60
CA LYS A 82 0.16 20.57 -26.21
C LYS A 82 -0.95 20.08 -25.27
N VAL A 83 -2.15 19.79 -25.79
CA VAL A 83 -3.32 19.39 -25.00
C VAL A 83 -3.45 17.87 -24.91
N VAL A 84 -2.84 17.12 -25.84
CA VAL A 84 -2.86 15.65 -25.84
C VAL A 84 -2.44 15.03 -24.48
N PRO A 85 -1.37 15.48 -23.79
CA PRO A 85 -1.02 14.94 -22.48
C PRO A 85 -2.13 15.11 -21.44
N GLN A 86 -2.88 16.22 -21.49
CA GLN A 86 -4.03 16.45 -20.62
C GLN A 86 -5.16 15.47 -20.92
N TRP A 87 -5.45 15.20 -22.20
CA TRP A 87 -6.45 14.21 -22.58
C TRP A 87 -6.07 12.81 -22.09
N LEU A 88 -4.81 12.41 -22.26
CA LEU A 88 -4.32 11.12 -21.79
C LEU A 88 -4.37 11.01 -20.26
N ALA A 89 -4.03 12.08 -19.54
CA ALA A 89 -4.12 12.12 -18.09
C ALA A 89 -5.58 11.98 -17.61
N ALA A 90 -6.52 12.68 -18.25
CA ALA A 90 -7.93 12.60 -17.90
C ALA A 90 -8.53 11.21 -18.20
N VAL A 91 -8.18 10.60 -19.33
CA VAL A 91 -8.55 9.20 -19.63
C VAL A 91 -7.97 8.25 -18.59
N GLY A 92 -6.69 8.41 -18.24
CA GLY A 92 -6.03 7.59 -17.22
C GLY A 92 -6.67 7.74 -15.84
N GLU A 93 -7.17 8.93 -15.48
CA GLU A 93 -7.90 9.12 -14.23
C GLU A 93 -9.27 8.43 -14.24
N VAL A 94 -10.02 8.52 -15.35
CA VAL A 94 -11.29 7.79 -15.51
C VAL A 94 -11.06 6.28 -15.43
N GLU A 95 -10.00 5.77 -16.05
CA GLU A 95 -9.61 4.35 -15.97
C GLU A 95 -9.26 3.93 -14.54
N ALA A 96 -8.45 4.73 -13.83
CA ALA A 96 -8.09 4.46 -12.44
C ALA A 96 -9.33 4.43 -11.53
N LEU A 97 -10.24 5.39 -11.68
CA LEU A 97 -11.51 5.41 -10.94
C LEU A 97 -12.38 4.21 -11.31
N GLY A 98 -12.40 3.82 -12.59
CA GLY A 98 -13.07 2.61 -13.06
C GLY A 98 -12.53 1.35 -12.39
N ALA A 99 -11.21 1.22 -12.23
CA ALA A 99 -10.59 0.09 -11.54
C ALA A 99 -11.03 0.01 -10.05
N LEU A 100 -11.11 1.14 -9.36
CA LEU A 100 -11.62 1.18 -7.98
C LEU A 100 -13.12 0.84 -7.91
N ALA A 101 -13.90 1.30 -8.90
CA ALA A 101 -15.32 0.96 -8.99
C ALA A 101 -15.54 -0.54 -9.25
N VAL A 102 -14.72 -1.17 -10.10
CA VAL A 102 -14.74 -2.63 -10.31
C VAL A 102 -14.39 -3.36 -9.02
N TYR A 103 -13.33 -2.94 -8.31
CA TYR A 103 -12.98 -3.53 -7.02
C TYR A 103 -14.13 -3.42 -6.00
N SER A 104 -14.83 -2.28 -5.97
CA SER A 104 -16.02 -2.09 -5.13
C SER A 104 -17.17 -3.00 -5.55
N TYR A 105 -17.40 -3.17 -6.85
CA TYR A 105 -18.45 -4.04 -7.38
C TYR A 105 -18.20 -5.52 -7.03
N GLU A 106 -16.94 -5.96 -7.10
CA GLU A 106 -16.54 -7.32 -6.73
C GLU A 106 -16.56 -7.59 -5.22
N ASN A 107 -16.59 -6.53 -4.40
CA ASN A 107 -16.53 -6.61 -2.94
C ASN A 107 -17.66 -5.81 -2.27
N PRO A 108 -18.94 -6.19 -2.46
CA PRO A 108 -20.08 -5.42 -1.98
C PRO A 108 -20.17 -5.31 -0.44
N ASP A 109 -19.56 -6.24 0.29
CA ASP A 109 -19.52 -6.22 1.77
C ASP A 109 -18.44 -5.28 2.33
N ASP A 110 -17.53 -4.78 1.48
CA ASP A 110 -16.39 -3.96 1.90
C ASP A 110 -16.83 -2.48 1.90
N PRO A 111 -16.84 -1.77 3.05
CA PRO A 111 -17.32 -0.41 3.12
C PRO A 111 -16.29 0.60 2.61
N PHE A 112 -16.75 1.79 2.21
CA PHE A 112 -15.87 2.96 2.06
C PHE A 112 -15.43 3.48 3.44
N PRO A 113 -14.20 4.01 3.56
CA PRO A 113 -13.69 4.54 4.82
C PRO A 113 -14.40 5.83 5.24
N GLU A 114 -14.44 6.07 6.55
CA GLU A 114 -14.79 7.35 7.16
C GLU A 114 -13.52 8.21 7.26
N ILE A 115 -13.48 9.35 6.57
CA ILE A 115 -12.32 10.26 6.62
C ILE A 115 -12.45 11.21 7.81
N ARG A 116 -11.43 11.24 8.66
CA ARG A 116 -11.29 12.18 9.78
C ARG A 116 -10.33 13.30 9.39
N GLU A 117 -10.74 14.56 9.52
CA GLU A 117 -9.92 15.70 9.06
C GLU A 117 -8.81 16.09 10.04
N GLU A 118 -8.98 15.81 11.32
CA GLU A 118 -8.07 16.26 12.38
C GLU A 118 -7.37 15.10 13.10
N GLY A 119 -6.11 15.32 13.47
CA GLY A 119 -5.29 14.38 14.22
C GLY A 119 -4.84 13.16 13.41
N ALA A 120 -3.77 12.52 13.86
CA ALA A 120 -3.38 11.21 13.34
C ALA A 120 -4.37 10.17 13.88
N HIS A 121 -5.12 9.50 13.01
CA HIS A 121 -6.16 8.54 13.41
C HIS A 121 -6.21 7.36 12.45
N PHE A 122 -6.22 6.14 13.00
CA PHE A 122 -6.48 4.91 12.28
C PHE A 122 -7.25 3.97 13.21
N GLU A 123 -8.53 3.75 12.92
CA GLU A 123 -9.42 2.89 13.69
C GLU A 123 -10.18 1.97 12.75
N GLY A 124 -9.78 0.70 12.73
CA GLY A 124 -10.45 -0.33 11.95
C GLY A 124 -11.07 -1.40 12.84
N GLU A 125 -12.31 -1.73 12.54
CA GLU A 125 -13.05 -2.84 13.16
C GLU A 125 -13.10 -4.00 12.18
N GLN A 126 -12.73 -5.19 12.65
CA GLN A 126 -12.71 -6.43 11.88
C GLN A 126 -11.94 -6.26 10.55
N LEU A 127 -10.74 -5.71 10.62
CA LEU A 127 -9.84 -5.56 9.47
C LEU A 127 -9.37 -6.94 8.98
N GLY A 128 -9.46 -7.15 7.67
CA GLY A 128 -8.90 -8.30 6.98
C GLY A 128 -7.95 -7.86 5.87
N HIS A 129 -7.07 -8.77 5.47
CA HIS A 129 -6.17 -8.51 4.35
C HIS A 129 -6.93 -8.76 3.01
N PRO A 130 -7.02 -7.79 2.08
CA PRO A 130 -7.81 -7.96 0.85
C PRO A 130 -7.41 -9.17 0.00
N LEU A 131 -6.11 -9.48 -0.05
CA LEU A 131 -5.55 -10.62 -0.79
C LEU A 131 -5.72 -11.99 -0.11
N LEU A 132 -6.22 -12.05 1.13
CA LEU A 132 -6.51 -13.34 1.77
C LEU A 132 -7.91 -13.83 1.36
N PRO A 133 -8.08 -15.15 1.13
CA PRO A 133 -9.40 -15.71 0.85
C PRO A 133 -10.36 -15.44 2.01
N ARG A 134 -11.60 -15.01 1.71
CA ARG A 134 -12.61 -14.61 2.71
C ARG A 134 -12.80 -15.67 3.81
N ARG A 135 -12.86 -16.95 3.43
CA ARG A 135 -13.06 -18.09 4.35
C ARG A 135 -11.94 -18.31 5.38
N SER A 136 -10.72 -17.88 5.08
CA SER A 136 -9.54 -18.11 5.92
C SER A 136 -8.98 -16.80 6.49
N CYS A 137 -9.61 -15.67 6.20
CA CYS A 137 -9.18 -14.36 6.65
C CYS A 137 -9.71 -14.10 8.06
N VAL A 138 -8.88 -14.34 9.07
CA VAL A 138 -9.17 -13.92 10.44
C VAL A 138 -9.08 -12.40 10.51
N ARG A 139 -10.14 -11.77 11.00
CA ARG A 139 -10.29 -10.32 11.08
C ARG A 139 -9.92 -9.81 12.47
N ASN A 140 -9.28 -8.65 12.54
CA ASN A 140 -8.77 -8.09 13.80
C ASN A 140 -9.11 -6.60 13.92
N ASP A 141 -9.34 -6.15 15.14
CA ASP A 141 -9.55 -4.72 15.43
C ASP A 141 -8.19 -4.03 15.64
N VAL A 142 -8.04 -2.82 15.13
CA VAL A 142 -6.82 -2.00 15.31
C VAL A 142 -7.23 -0.57 15.59
N ARG A 143 -6.70 0.00 16.67
CA ARG A 143 -6.94 1.39 17.07
C ARG A 143 -5.63 2.11 17.32
N LEU A 144 -5.44 3.22 16.63
CA LEU A 144 -4.32 4.15 16.75
C LEU A 144 -4.86 5.58 16.70
N GLY A 145 -4.40 6.43 17.60
CA GLY A 145 -4.83 7.82 17.64
C GLY A 145 -4.14 8.58 18.77
N VAL A 146 -4.92 9.29 19.58
CA VAL A 146 -4.40 10.00 20.75
C VAL A 146 -3.76 9.03 21.76
N ALA A 147 -4.43 7.92 22.05
CA ALA A 147 -3.93 6.85 22.91
C ALA A 147 -4.59 5.50 22.52
N PRO A 148 -3.81 4.45 22.16
CA PRO A 148 -2.37 4.48 21.93
C PRO A 148 -2.04 5.13 20.57
N LYS A 149 -0.87 5.77 20.49
CA LYS A 149 -0.23 6.15 19.22
C LYS A 149 0.49 4.96 18.59
N VAL A 150 0.96 4.02 19.40
CA VAL A 150 1.80 2.90 18.97
C VAL A 150 1.30 1.59 19.52
N LEU A 151 1.17 0.58 18.65
CA LEU A 151 0.95 -0.80 19.07
C LEU A 151 2.26 -1.59 18.94
N ILE A 152 2.70 -2.16 20.05
CA ILE A 152 3.82 -3.10 20.07
C ILE A 152 3.24 -4.51 19.95
N VAL A 153 3.48 -5.14 18.81
CA VAL A 153 2.90 -6.42 18.41
C VAL A 153 3.90 -7.54 18.66
N SER A 154 3.61 -8.38 19.65
CA SER A 154 4.43 -9.54 20.02
C SER A 154 3.79 -10.87 19.60
N GLY A 155 4.55 -11.95 19.68
CA GLY A 155 4.11 -13.31 19.34
C GLY A 155 5.19 -14.09 18.59
N SER A 156 5.00 -15.40 18.45
CA SER A 156 5.95 -16.29 17.78
C SER A 156 6.11 -15.95 16.29
N ASN A 157 7.12 -16.54 15.65
CA ASN A 157 7.17 -16.55 14.19
C ASN A 157 5.93 -17.28 13.63
N MET A 158 5.46 -16.82 12.46
CA MET A 158 4.27 -17.35 11.78
C MET A 158 2.91 -17.06 12.44
N SER A 159 2.87 -16.33 13.57
CA SER A 159 1.62 -16.02 14.29
C SER A 159 0.72 -14.96 13.64
N GLY A 160 1.16 -14.35 12.53
CA GLY A 160 0.37 -13.35 11.79
C GLY A 160 0.81 -11.89 11.97
N LYS A 161 1.86 -11.61 12.75
CA LYS A 161 2.38 -10.23 12.97
C LYS A 161 2.60 -9.43 11.68
N SER A 162 3.35 -9.98 10.73
CA SER A 162 3.64 -9.32 9.44
C SER A 162 2.37 -9.15 8.60
N THR A 163 1.45 -10.10 8.68
CA THR A 163 0.14 -10.03 8.00
C THR A 163 -0.70 -8.91 8.56
N LEU A 164 -0.68 -8.68 9.88
CA LEU A 164 -1.36 -7.55 10.51
C LEU A 164 -0.82 -6.21 10.01
N LEU A 165 0.51 -6.04 9.97
CA LEU A 165 1.13 -4.80 9.45
C LEU A 165 0.71 -4.54 8.00
N ARG A 166 0.77 -5.57 7.15
CA ARG A 166 0.33 -5.46 5.75
C ARG A 166 -1.17 -5.19 5.64
N THR A 167 -1.97 -5.77 6.52
CA THR A 167 -3.42 -5.52 6.57
C THR A 167 -3.72 -4.05 6.87
N VAL A 168 -3.07 -3.48 7.88
CA VAL A 168 -3.19 -2.05 8.23
C VAL A 168 -2.72 -1.18 7.06
N GLY A 169 -1.54 -1.44 6.52
CA GLY A 169 -0.95 -0.66 5.43
C GLY A 169 -1.76 -0.70 4.14
N VAL A 170 -2.18 -1.89 3.69
CA VAL A 170 -2.97 -2.03 2.45
C VAL A 170 -4.34 -1.38 2.59
N ASN A 171 -5.04 -1.57 3.72
CA ASN A 171 -6.32 -0.90 3.94
C ASN A 171 -6.18 0.63 4.04
N ALA A 172 -5.08 1.14 4.62
CA ALA A 172 -4.79 2.57 4.59
C ALA A 172 -4.55 3.10 3.18
N VAL A 173 -3.79 2.38 2.34
CA VAL A 173 -3.58 2.75 0.93
C VAL A 173 -4.90 2.75 0.16
N LEU A 174 -5.71 1.69 0.29
CA LEU A 174 -7.02 1.60 -0.35
C LEU A 174 -7.93 2.75 0.07
N ALA A 175 -8.01 3.02 1.39
CA ALA A 175 -8.83 4.10 1.92
C ALA A 175 -8.45 5.46 1.34
N LEU A 176 -7.15 5.79 1.37
CA LEU A 176 -6.64 7.08 0.89
C LEU A 176 -6.61 7.19 -0.64
N ALA A 177 -6.71 6.07 -1.36
CA ALA A 177 -6.94 6.05 -2.80
C ALA A 177 -8.43 6.23 -3.18
N GLY A 178 -9.35 6.19 -2.21
CA GLY A 178 -10.79 6.30 -2.44
C GLY A 178 -11.47 4.97 -2.78
N ALA A 179 -10.88 3.84 -2.39
CA ALA A 179 -11.43 2.50 -2.56
C ALA A 179 -12.16 2.02 -1.29
N PRO A 180 -13.10 1.06 -1.40
CA PRO A 180 -13.59 0.35 -0.23
C PRO A 180 -12.47 -0.49 0.41
N VAL A 181 -12.65 -0.79 1.68
CA VAL A 181 -11.63 -1.45 2.51
C VAL A 181 -12.15 -2.76 3.08
N ARG A 182 -11.25 -3.74 3.26
CA ARG A 182 -11.60 -5.04 3.81
C ARG A 182 -11.73 -4.93 5.32
N ALA A 183 -12.84 -4.40 5.78
CA ALA A 183 -13.16 -4.19 7.19
C ALA A 183 -14.67 -4.34 7.44
N ARG A 184 -15.10 -4.33 8.70
CA ARG A 184 -16.48 -3.97 9.04
C ARG A 184 -16.66 -2.45 9.04
N ARG A 185 -15.67 -1.72 9.52
CA ARG A 185 -15.61 -0.26 9.54
C ARG A 185 -14.14 0.17 9.55
N LEU A 186 -13.83 1.29 8.91
CA LEU A 186 -12.54 1.96 9.02
C LEU A 186 -12.76 3.48 9.10
N ALA A 187 -12.24 4.10 10.16
CA ALA A 187 -12.08 5.55 10.26
C ALA A 187 -10.59 5.89 10.20
N ILE A 188 -10.22 6.82 9.32
CA ILE A 188 -8.81 7.15 9.06
C ILE A 188 -8.65 8.62 8.72
N SER A 189 -7.55 9.25 9.15
CA SER A 189 -7.18 10.59 8.69
C SER A 189 -6.19 10.56 7.52
N PRO A 190 -5.97 11.69 6.81
CA PRO A 190 -4.94 11.76 5.78
C PRO A 190 -3.53 11.51 6.35
N LEU A 191 -3.02 10.29 6.15
CA LEU A 191 -1.73 9.84 6.67
C LEU A 191 -0.71 9.66 5.53
N ALA A 192 0.56 9.96 5.80
CA ALA A 192 1.65 9.41 5.01
C ALA A 192 1.89 7.96 5.47
N ILE A 193 2.08 7.01 4.56
CA ILE A 193 2.27 5.60 4.93
C ILE A 193 3.75 5.25 4.73
N GLY A 194 4.37 4.71 5.78
CA GLY A 194 5.76 4.31 5.74
C GLY A 194 5.98 2.95 6.39
N ALA A 195 6.73 2.09 5.71
CA ALA A 195 6.94 0.72 6.17
C ALA A 195 8.40 0.29 6.00
N THR A 196 8.88 -0.48 6.97
CA THR A 196 10.04 -1.37 6.85
C THR A 196 9.56 -2.78 7.19
N ILE A 197 9.31 -3.57 6.14
CA ILE A 197 8.76 -4.93 6.21
C ILE A 197 9.66 -5.79 5.34
N ARG A 198 10.39 -6.73 5.95
CA ARG A 198 11.47 -7.54 5.32
C ARG A 198 12.28 -6.79 4.26
N VAL A 199 13.31 -6.05 4.67
CA VAL A 199 14.32 -5.55 3.74
C VAL A 199 15.01 -6.77 3.10
N GLN A 200 14.79 -6.98 1.81
CA GLN A 200 15.51 -8.00 1.05
C GLN A 200 16.90 -7.46 0.69
N ASP A 201 17.90 -8.34 0.72
CA ASP A 201 19.26 -7.97 0.34
C ASP A 201 19.29 -7.52 -1.12
N SER A 202 20.00 -6.43 -1.40
CA SER A 202 20.43 -6.12 -2.77
C SER A 202 21.90 -6.45 -2.89
N LEU A 203 22.20 -7.70 -3.27
CA LEU A 203 23.55 -8.12 -3.67
C LEU A 203 24.09 -7.23 -4.80
N GLN A 204 23.20 -6.67 -5.63
CA GLN A 204 23.53 -5.74 -6.71
C GLN A 204 24.03 -4.37 -6.23
N ALA A 205 23.65 -3.91 -5.02
CA ALA A 205 24.01 -2.59 -4.52
C ALA A 205 25.26 -2.57 -3.61
N GLY A 206 25.82 -3.73 -3.26
CA GLY A 206 26.99 -3.84 -2.39
C GLY A 206 26.80 -3.30 -0.97
N MET A 207 25.56 -3.01 -0.55
CA MET A 207 25.24 -2.43 0.76
C MET A 207 24.79 -3.51 1.73
N SER A 208 25.26 -3.44 2.98
CA SER A 208 24.81 -4.35 4.03
C SER A 208 23.33 -4.14 4.33
N ARG A 209 22.62 -5.22 4.68
CA ARG A 209 21.21 -5.22 5.11
C ARG A 209 20.92 -4.15 6.17
N PHE A 210 21.84 -3.99 7.11
CA PHE A 210 21.74 -3.00 8.17
C PHE A 210 21.76 -1.56 7.65
N TYR A 211 22.66 -1.22 6.71
CA TYR A 211 22.70 0.12 6.15
C TYR A 211 21.44 0.46 5.34
N ALA A 212 20.90 -0.50 4.58
CA ALA A 212 19.65 -0.32 3.86
C ALA A 212 18.47 -0.08 4.82
N GLU A 213 18.43 -0.81 5.93
CA GLU A 213 17.45 -0.62 7.00
C GLU A 213 17.55 0.77 7.65
N ILE A 214 18.75 1.20 8.05
CA ILE A 214 18.99 2.53 8.63
C ILE A 214 18.61 3.64 7.63
N SER A 215 18.97 3.46 6.36
CA SER A 215 18.60 4.40 5.29
C SER A 215 17.08 4.50 5.14
N ARG A 216 16.36 3.37 5.24
CA ARG A 216 14.89 3.36 5.21
C ARG A 216 14.29 4.05 6.42
N ILE A 217 14.83 3.81 7.62
CA ILE A 217 14.40 4.49 8.85
C ILE A 217 14.60 6.00 8.73
N LYS A 218 15.72 6.45 8.18
CA LYS A 218 15.97 7.88 7.92
C LYS A 218 14.89 8.49 7.01
N GLN A 219 14.53 7.83 5.91
CA GLN A 219 13.44 8.29 5.04
C GLN A 219 12.09 8.39 5.79
N LEU A 220 11.81 7.45 6.70
CA LEU A 220 10.61 7.49 7.52
C LEU A 220 10.63 8.67 8.50
N MET A 221 11.77 8.99 9.10
CA MET A 221 11.94 10.17 9.97
C MET A 221 11.72 11.48 9.22
N GLU A 222 12.23 11.58 8.00
CA GLU A 222 11.99 12.72 7.10
C GLU A 222 10.50 12.84 6.76
N THR A 223 9.86 11.72 6.42
CA THR A 223 8.41 11.65 6.12
C THR A 223 7.57 12.06 7.32
N ALA A 224 7.94 11.61 8.54
CA ALA A 224 7.27 11.98 9.79
C ALA A 224 7.37 13.47 10.12
N SER A 225 8.30 14.20 9.49
CA SER A 225 8.45 15.64 9.63
C SER A 225 7.73 16.42 8.53
N GLY A 226 7.00 15.74 7.64
CA GLY A 226 6.25 16.34 6.54
C GLY A 226 4.89 16.90 6.96
N ALA A 227 4.10 17.31 5.95
CA ALA A 227 2.79 17.94 6.16
C ALA A 227 1.70 17.01 6.71
N ARG A 228 1.83 15.69 6.50
CA ARG A 228 0.88 14.68 6.97
C ARG A 228 1.53 13.84 8.06
N PRO A 229 0.80 13.49 9.14
CA PRO A 229 1.31 12.55 10.12
C PRO A 229 1.65 11.20 9.46
N LEU A 230 2.68 10.54 9.97
CA LEU A 230 3.11 9.25 9.47
C LEU A 230 2.34 8.10 10.16
N LEU A 231 1.83 7.17 9.37
CA LEU A 231 1.51 5.80 9.77
C LEU A 231 2.73 4.93 9.52
N PHE A 232 3.47 4.58 10.58
CA PHE A 232 4.66 3.75 10.49
C PHE A 232 4.35 2.26 10.75
N LEU A 233 4.94 1.38 9.95
CA LEU A 233 4.80 -0.07 10.06
C LEU A 233 6.19 -0.69 10.09
N LEU A 234 6.67 -1.04 11.29
CA LEU A 234 8.03 -1.53 11.51
C LEU A 234 8.02 -3.01 11.86
N GLU A 235 8.62 -3.83 11.00
CA GLU A 235 8.78 -5.26 11.24
C GLU A 235 10.20 -5.56 11.72
N GLU A 236 10.34 -6.02 12.98
CA GLU A 236 11.61 -6.49 13.55
C GLU A 236 12.77 -5.50 13.34
N VAL A 237 12.51 -4.24 13.70
CA VAL A 237 13.45 -3.14 13.46
C VAL A 237 14.79 -3.35 14.19
N LEU A 238 15.89 -3.03 13.51
CA LEU A 238 17.27 -3.18 13.97
C LEU A 238 17.66 -4.63 14.29
N ALA A 239 17.11 -5.62 13.57
CA ALA A 239 17.44 -7.03 13.77
C ALA A 239 18.93 -7.37 13.56
N GLY A 240 19.69 -6.52 12.86
CA GLY A 240 21.11 -6.72 12.54
C GLY A 240 22.12 -6.38 13.65
N THR A 241 21.68 -5.97 14.85
CA THR A 241 22.57 -5.67 16.00
C THR A 241 22.27 -6.57 17.20
N ASN A 242 23.06 -6.44 18.29
CA ASN A 242 22.85 -7.17 19.53
C ASN A 242 21.50 -6.80 20.19
N SER A 243 20.96 -7.66 21.05
CA SER A 243 19.62 -7.47 21.61
C SER A 243 19.44 -6.21 22.47
N GLN A 244 20.50 -5.78 23.17
CA GLN A 244 20.44 -4.57 24.00
C GLN A 244 20.39 -3.29 23.15
N ASP A 245 21.27 -3.17 22.18
CA ASP A 245 21.33 -2.03 21.25
C ASP A 245 20.06 -1.97 20.39
N ARG A 246 19.54 -3.13 19.97
CA ARG A 246 18.28 -3.21 19.24
C ARG A 246 17.12 -2.64 20.06
N LYS A 247 16.99 -3.04 21.32
CA LYS A 247 15.95 -2.52 22.21
C LYS A 247 16.07 -1.01 22.39
N ALA A 248 17.25 -0.53 22.79
CA ALA A 248 17.49 0.88 23.05
C ALA A 248 17.23 1.73 21.78
N GLY A 249 17.74 1.29 20.63
CA GLY A 249 17.54 1.96 19.36
C GLY A 249 16.07 2.00 18.93
N ALA A 250 15.34 0.89 19.08
CA ALA A 250 13.92 0.82 18.77
C ALA A 250 13.08 1.74 19.68
N GLU A 251 13.37 1.77 20.99
CA GLU A 251 12.70 2.66 21.93
C GLU A 251 12.91 4.14 21.61
N ILE A 252 14.16 4.53 21.31
CA ILE A 252 14.49 5.90 20.87
C ILE A 252 13.72 6.23 19.60
N LEU A 253 13.75 5.34 18.61
CA LEU A 253 13.07 5.54 17.33
C LEU A 253 11.55 5.72 17.49
N ILE A 254 10.92 4.86 18.28
CA ILE A 254 9.48 4.94 18.55
C ILE A 254 9.14 6.25 19.26
N ARG A 255 9.95 6.65 20.25
CA ARG A 255 9.76 7.93 20.95
C ARG A 255 9.82 9.11 19.99
N GLU A 256 10.79 9.13 19.08
CA GLU A 256 10.92 10.18 18.06
C GLU A 256 9.70 10.24 17.13
N PHE A 257 9.20 9.08 16.67
CA PHE A 257 7.96 9.04 15.89
C PHE A 257 6.76 9.59 16.68
N VAL A 258 6.60 9.18 17.93
CA VAL A 258 5.50 9.63 18.81
C VAL A 258 5.55 11.14 19.06
N ALA A 259 6.76 11.69 19.27
CA ALA A 259 7.00 13.13 19.44
C ALA A 259 6.62 13.93 18.19
N LYS A 260 6.77 13.34 17.01
CA LYS A 260 6.32 13.89 15.72
C LYS A 260 4.84 13.63 15.41
N SER A 261 4.07 13.19 16.39
CA SER A 261 2.64 12.84 16.24
C SER A 261 2.36 11.74 15.21
N ALA A 262 3.35 10.91 14.91
CA ALA A 262 3.16 9.72 14.10
C ALA A 262 2.46 8.62 14.92
N ILE A 263 1.76 7.75 14.22
CA ILE A 263 1.08 6.57 14.77
C ILE A 263 1.57 5.31 14.05
N GLY A 264 1.51 4.14 14.68
CA GLY A 264 2.01 2.95 13.99
C GLY A 264 2.04 1.65 14.77
N LEU A 265 2.50 0.62 14.07
CA LEU A 265 2.71 -0.72 14.60
C LEU A 265 4.20 -1.06 14.55
N VAL A 266 4.69 -1.68 15.62
CA VAL A 266 6.03 -2.27 15.68
C VAL A 266 5.90 -3.73 16.04
N THR A 267 6.41 -4.64 15.21
CA THR A 267 6.47 -6.05 15.57
C THR A 267 7.80 -6.41 16.20
N THR A 268 7.75 -7.27 17.21
CA THR A 268 8.95 -7.81 17.86
C THR A 268 8.75 -9.27 18.24
N HIS A 269 9.83 -10.05 18.19
CA HIS A 269 9.93 -11.34 18.88
C HIS A 269 10.58 -11.18 20.27
N ASP A 270 11.20 -10.03 20.52
CA ASP A 270 11.87 -9.70 21.77
C ASP A 270 10.87 -9.09 22.77
N LEU A 271 10.54 -9.83 23.82
CA LEU A 271 9.67 -9.38 24.90
C LEU A 271 10.25 -8.18 25.65
N ALA A 272 11.55 -7.94 25.56
CA ALA A 272 12.17 -6.79 26.20
C ALA A 272 11.69 -5.46 25.60
N LEU A 273 11.32 -5.44 24.30
CA LEU A 273 10.72 -4.26 23.66
C LEU A 273 9.26 -4.05 24.08
N ALA A 274 8.57 -5.09 24.58
CA ALA A 274 7.24 -4.92 25.17
C ALA A 274 7.26 -4.01 26.41
N GLY A 275 8.40 -3.94 27.11
CA GLY A 275 8.62 -2.99 28.21
C GLY A 275 8.68 -1.52 27.78
N ALA A 276 8.76 -1.22 26.48
CA ALA A 276 8.76 0.17 26.01
C ALA A 276 7.45 0.91 26.33
N VAL A 277 6.35 0.18 26.57
CA VAL A 277 5.09 0.75 27.06
C VAL A 277 5.24 1.42 28.42
N ASP A 278 6.08 0.90 29.31
CA ASP A 278 6.30 1.49 30.64
C ASP A 278 6.93 2.88 30.54
N VAL A 279 7.71 3.10 29.48
CA VAL A 279 8.41 4.35 29.21
C VAL A 279 7.57 5.34 28.41
N LEU A 280 6.76 4.84 27.47
CA LEU A 280 5.90 5.65 26.60
C LEU A 280 4.52 5.96 27.22
N GLY A 281 4.17 5.26 28.32
CA GLY A 281 2.93 5.43 29.04
C GLY A 281 1.70 5.21 28.14
N PRO A 282 0.67 6.06 28.20
CA PRO A 282 -0.58 5.86 27.44
C PRO A 282 -0.41 5.99 25.91
N ALA A 283 0.74 6.48 25.44
CA ALA A 283 1.02 6.59 24.01
C ALA A 283 1.32 5.23 23.35
N ALA A 284 1.62 4.19 24.13
CA ALA A 284 1.89 2.86 23.60
C ALA A 284 1.00 1.81 24.27
N ALA A 285 0.67 0.75 23.55
CA ALA A 285 0.00 -0.41 24.10
C ALA A 285 0.61 -1.70 23.54
N ASN A 286 0.71 -2.71 24.40
CA ASN A 286 1.11 -4.05 23.98
C ASN A 286 -0.09 -4.82 23.46
N VAL A 287 0.12 -5.52 22.35
CA VAL A 287 -0.79 -6.50 21.80
C VAL A 287 0.01 -7.73 21.36
N HIS A 288 -0.63 -8.89 21.29
CA HIS A 288 0.05 -10.12 20.92
C HIS A 288 -0.83 -11.09 20.16
N PHE A 289 -0.17 -12.00 19.45
CA PHE A 289 -0.76 -13.24 18.94
C PHE A 289 -0.27 -14.41 19.79
N GLU A 290 -1.16 -15.37 20.02
CA GLU A 290 -0.85 -16.60 20.74
C GLU A 290 -0.62 -17.78 19.78
N ASP A 291 0.18 -18.73 20.25
CA ASP A 291 0.40 -20.01 19.61
C ASP A 291 -0.08 -21.14 20.54
N GLN A 292 -0.66 -22.19 19.96
CA GLN A 292 -1.15 -23.34 20.72
C GLN A 292 -0.51 -24.62 20.18
N LEU A 293 -0.20 -25.56 21.07
CA LEU A 293 0.25 -26.89 20.67
C LEU A 293 -0.96 -27.83 20.64
N VAL A 294 -1.39 -28.23 19.44
CA VAL A 294 -2.50 -29.16 19.21
C VAL A 294 -1.95 -30.36 18.46
N ASP A 295 -2.09 -31.57 19.03
CA ASP A 295 -1.60 -32.83 18.45
C ASP A 295 -0.11 -32.78 18.05
N GLY A 296 0.73 -32.15 18.88
CA GLY A 296 2.16 -32.00 18.63
C GLY A 296 2.52 -31.03 17.50
N LYS A 297 1.56 -30.25 16.99
CA LYS A 297 1.76 -29.21 15.96
C LYS A 297 1.44 -27.84 16.52
N LEU A 298 2.22 -26.83 16.11
CA LEU A 298 1.87 -25.44 16.38
C LEU A 298 0.66 -25.04 15.54
N SER A 299 -0.37 -24.54 16.21
CA SER A 299 -1.58 -23.96 15.64
C SER A 299 -1.66 -22.49 16.04
N PHE A 300 -2.17 -21.65 15.14
CA PHE A 300 -2.33 -20.22 15.35
C PHE A 300 -3.78 -19.84 15.01
N ASP A 301 -4.47 -19.18 15.93
CA ASP A 301 -5.82 -18.66 15.66
C ASP A 301 -5.81 -17.30 14.96
N TYR A 302 -4.64 -16.64 14.89
CA TYR A 302 -4.44 -15.34 14.26
C TYR A 302 -5.32 -14.22 14.86
N ILE A 303 -5.70 -14.35 16.12
CA ILE A 303 -6.49 -13.34 16.85
C ILE A 303 -5.54 -12.45 17.66
N LEU A 304 -5.64 -11.14 17.44
CA LEU A 304 -4.90 -10.11 18.15
C LEU A 304 -5.53 -9.89 19.52
N ARG A 305 -4.71 -9.96 20.57
CA ARG A 305 -5.12 -9.81 21.96
C ARG A 305 -4.39 -8.65 22.64
N PRO A 306 -5.02 -7.95 23.59
CA PRO A 306 -4.34 -6.95 24.39
C PRO A 306 -3.31 -7.59 25.34
N GLY A 307 -2.27 -6.83 25.68
CA GLY A 307 -1.22 -7.24 26.62
C GLY A 307 -0.03 -7.93 25.96
N VAL A 308 0.87 -8.44 26.80
CA VAL A 308 2.09 -9.14 26.39
C VAL A 308 1.84 -10.64 26.41
N VAL A 309 2.49 -11.39 25.50
CA VAL A 309 2.42 -12.86 25.53
C VAL A 309 2.93 -13.40 26.87
N THR A 310 2.18 -14.32 27.48
CA THR A 310 2.55 -14.91 28.78
C THR A 310 3.18 -16.29 28.64
N LYS A 311 2.95 -16.97 27.51
CA LYS A 311 3.44 -18.33 27.23
C LYS A 311 3.87 -18.42 25.76
N SER A 312 5.00 -19.07 25.50
CA SER A 312 5.47 -19.39 24.15
C SER A 312 5.70 -20.89 24.07
N ASN A 313 5.09 -21.55 23.08
CA ASN A 313 5.11 -23.01 22.97
C ASN A 313 6.25 -23.53 22.08
N ALA A 314 7.16 -22.67 21.61
CA ALA A 314 8.28 -23.06 20.75
C ALA A 314 9.18 -24.15 21.39
N LEU A 315 9.53 -24.00 22.67
CA LEU A 315 10.32 -25.01 23.41
C LEU A 315 9.53 -26.31 23.61
N ALA A 316 8.22 -26.22 23.81
CA ALA A 316 7.35 -27.39 23.93
C ALA A 316 7.24 -28.15 22.60
N LEU A 317 7.16 -27.42 21.47
CA LEU A 317 7.23 -28.01 20.14
C LEU A 317 8.57 -28.69 19.90
N MET A 318 9.70 -28.03 20.17
CA MET A 318 11.04 -28.61 19.99
C MET A 318 11.21 -29.93 20.76
N ARG A 319 10.63 -30.03 21.96
CA ARG A 319 10.55 -31.29 22.71
C ARG A 319 9.63 -32.31 22.05
N ALA A 320 8.44 -31.91 21.60
CA ALA A 320 7.46 -32.79 20.97
C ALA A 320 7.95 -33.41 19.65
N ILE A 321 8.79 -32.70 18.89
CA ILE A 321 9.40 -33.19 17.64
C ILE A 321 10.76 -33.86 17.84
N GLY A 322 11.20 -34.06 19.09
CA GLY A 322 12.41 -34.80 19.44
C GLY A 322 13.73 -34.05 19.19
N LEU A 323 13.72 -32.72 19.07
CA LEU A 323 14.95 -31.91 18.95
C LEU A 323 15.60 -31.59 20.29
N LEU A 324 14.86 -31.71 21.40
CA LEU A 324 15.36 -31.47 22.75
C LEU A 324 15.03 -32.68 23.63
N ASP A 325 16.07 -33.33 24.14
CA ASP A 325 15.92 -34.38 25.15
C ASP A 325 15.38 -33.78 26.46
N GLY A 326 14.51 -34.53 27.13
CA GLY A 326 13.70 -34.08 28.28
C GLY A 326 14.43 -33.71 29.57
N ASN A 327 15.69 -33.28 29.55
CA ASN A 327 16.47 -32.93 30.75
C ASN A 327 17.07 -31.52 30.66
N GLY A 328 16.44 -30.54 31.32
CA GLY A 328 17.09 -29.28 31.70
C GLY A 328 16.15 -28.19 32.24
N PRO A 329 16.65 -27.34 33.16
CA PRO A 329 16.86 -27.65 34.57
C PRO A 329 15.54 -27.63 35.38
N ALA A 330 15.53 -28.32 36.52
CA ALA A 330 14.41 -28.36 37.44
C ALA A 330 13.92 -26.95 37.82
N LYS A 331 12.59 -26.80 37.93
CA LYS A 331 11.97 -25.62 38.57
C LYS A 331 12.67 -25.33 39.89
N PRO A 332 13.01 -24.07 40.22
CA PRO A 332 13.39 -23.76 41.59
C PRO A 332 12.19 -24.05 42.49
N SER A 333 12.36 -24.97 43.43
CA SER A 333 11.40 -25.24 44.48
C SER A 333 11.26 -23.98 45.34
N SER A 334 10.04 -23.49 45.46
CA SER A 334 9.66 -22.49 46.45
C SER A 334 9.84 -23.06 47.85
N THR A 335 10.76 -22.47 48.61
CA THR A 335 10.73 -22.39 50.08
C THR A 335 10.62 -20.93 50.45
#